data_AF-A0A2H3TQY8-F1
#
_entry.id   AF-A0A2H3TQY8-F1
#
_cell.length_a   1.000
_cell.length_b   1.000
_cell.length_c   1.000
_cell.angle_alpha   90.00
_cell.angle_beta   90.00
_cell.angle_gamma   90.00
#
_symmetry.space_group_name_H-M   'P 1'
#
loop_
_entity.id
_entity.type
_entity.pdbx_description
1 polymer ?
#
loop_
_entity_poly.entity_id
_entity_poly.type
_entity_poly.pdbx_seq_one_letter_code
_entity_poly.pdbx_strand_id
1 'polypeptide(L)'
;MTSEDHKELGDRLDTLGIRLAMRHKLTGNLEDIEAAISSANRAVSITPKDHQSHLSNVLNNLSCHLSNRHKRTGNMDDLEAAISNIQAALSITPEDDSSLPSRLANLGSDLYSRYERLGNAKDIETAISKTQHAISATPQDDTDLSQRLNNLGNMLHYQYKRTGDRQVTIAYPKLRHRGLASADTFL
;
A
#
# COMPACT_ATOMS: atom_id res chain seq x y z
N MET A 1 -26.91 7.50 20.40
CA MET A 1 -25.51 7.15 20.14
C MET A 1 -24.71 8.44 20.06
N THR A 2 -23.70 8.56 20.91
CA THR A 2 -22.76 9.69 20.95
C THR A 2 -21.70 9.56 19.85
N SER A 3 -20.88 10.60 19.62
CA SER A 3 -19.71 10.51 18.73
C SER A 3 -18.69 9.46 19.21
N GLU A 4 -18.64 9.23 20.52
CA GLU A 4 -17.77 8.24 21.16
C GLU A 4 -18.27 6.81 20.91
N ASP A 5 -19.59 6.57 20.94
CA ASP A 5 -20.18 5.28 20.58
C ASP A 5 -19.92 4.92 19.10
N HIS A 6 -19.96 5.91 18.20
CA HIS A 6 -19.64 5.70 16.78
C HIS A 6 -18.18 5.35 16.57
N LYS A 7 -17.27 5.99 17.31
CA LYS A 7 -15.84 5.71 17.27
C LYS A 7 -15.54 4.29 17.74
N GLU A 8 -16.04 3.90 18.92
CA GLU A 8 -15.78 2.57 19.46
C GLU A 8 -16.36 1.47 18.54
N LEU A 9 -17.52 1.71 17.93
CA LEU A 9 -18.08 0.81 16.95
C LEU A 9 -17.22 0.73 15.68
N GLY A 10 -16.67 1.85 15.20
CA GLY A 10 -15.75 1.91 14.05
C GLY A 10 -14.49 1.08 14.28
N ASP A 11 -13.84 1.29 15.42
CA ASP A 11 -12.63 0.56 15.82
C ASP A 11 -12.88 -0.96 15.93
N ARG A 12 -14.03 -1.35 16.51
CA ARG A 12 -14.43 -2.76 16.62
C ARG A 12 -14.70 -3.40 15.26
N LEU A 13 -15.34 -2.68 14.34
CA LEU A 13 -15.61 -3.16 12.99
C LEU A 13 -14.33 -3.30 12.16
N ASP A 14 -13.40 -2.36 12.26
CA ASP A 14 -12.09 -2.45 11.61
C ASP A 14 -11.30 -3.64 12.15
N THR A 15 -11.24 -3.79 13.48
CA THR A 15 -10.59 -4.93 14.14
C THR A 15 -11.19 -6.28 13.70
N LEU A 16 -12.52 -6.35 13.60
CA LEU A 16 -13.21 -7.54 13.10
C LEU A 16 -12.81 -7.83 11.65
N GLY A 17 -12.79 -6.80 10.80
CA GLY A 17 -12.37 -6.91 9.40
C GLY A 17 -10.96 -7.47 9.25
N ILE A 18 -10.00 -6.93 10.00
CA ILE A 18 -8.62 -7.41 10.02
C ILE A 18 -8.54 -8.90 10.40
N ARG A 19 -9.24 -9.32 11.46
CA ARG A 19 -9.23 -10.71 11.93
C ARG A 19 -9.83 -11.68 10.91
N LEU A 20 -10.91 -11.27 10.25
CA LEU A 20 -11.54 -12.04 9.18
C LEU A 20 -10.60 -12.17 7.97
N ALA A 21 -9.94 -11.09 7.56
CA ALA A 21 -8.96 -11.15 6.48
C ALA A 21 -7.73 -12.02 6.81
N MET A 22 -7.28 -12.02 8.07
CA MET A 22 -6.25 -12.95 8.55
C MET A 22 -6.73 -14.40 8.48
N ARG A 23 -7.96 -14.68 8.91
CA ARG A 23 -8.55 -16.02 8.82
C ARG A 23 -8.66 -16.48 7.36
N HIS A 24 -9.16 -15.60 6.47
CA HIS A 24 -9.17 -15.85 5.02
C HIS A 24 -7.78 -16.22 4.48
N LYS A 25 -6.74 -15.49 4.89
CA LYS A 25 -5.36 -15.77 4.43
C LYS A 25 -4.90 -17.18 4.83
N LEU A 26 -5.35 -17.68 5.99
CA LEU A 26 -5.00 -19.02 6.49
C LEU A 26 -5.87 -20.12 5.89
N THR A 27 -7.17 -19.87 5.68
CA THR A 27 -8.14 -20.92 5.31
C THR A 27 -8.49 -20.91 3.82
N GLY A 28 -8.30 -19.79 3.13
CA GLY A 28 -8.81 -19.55 1.79
C GLY A 28 -10.33 -19.31 1.72
N ASN A 29 -11.04 -19.26 2.84
CA ASN A 29 -12.50 -19.13 2.85
C ASN A 29 -12.93 -17.75 2.29
N LEU A 30 -13.65 -17.72 1.18
CA LEU A 30 -14.10 -16.46 0.55
C LEU A 30 -15.12 -15.70 1.40
N GLU A 31 -15.93 -16.39 2.21
CA GLU A 31 -16.90 -15.74 3.10
C GLU A 31 -16.19 -14.84 4.13
N ASP A 32 -14.97 -15.21 4.54
CA ASP A 32 -14.18 -14.43 5.48
C ASP A 32 -13.72 -13.10 4.87
N ILE A 33 -13.27 -13.10 3.61
CA ILE A 33 -12.85 -11.85 2.96
C ILE A 33 -14.05 -10.97 2.61
N GLU A 34 -15.19 -11.56 2.27
CA GLU A 34 -16.45 -10.82 2.07
C GLU A 34 -16.94 -10.15 3.35
N ALA A 35 -16.92 -10.89 4.47
CA ALA A 35 -17.27 -10.35 5.77
C ALA A 35 -16.26 -9.27 6.24
N ALA A 36 -14.98 -9.41 5.90
CA ALA A 36 -13.98 -8.39 6.17
C ALA A 36 -14.27 -7.09 5.41
N ILE A 37 -14.56 -7.19 4.11
CA ILE A 37 -14.95 -6.05 3.26
C ILE A 37 -16.22 -5.39 3.80
N SER A 38 -17.24 -6.17 4.15
CA SER A 38 -18.48 -5.64 4.73
C SER A 38 -18.24 -4.89 6.04
N SER A 39 -17.36 -5.41 6.90
CA SER A 39 -17.03 -4.78 8.18
C SER A 39 -16.27 -3.47 7.99
N ALA A 40 -15.27 -3.47 7.10
CA ALA A 40 -14.50 -2.27 6.77
C ALA A 40 -15.35 -1.18 6.09
N ASN A 41 -16.25 -1.55 5.16
CA ASN A 41 -17.22 -0.61 4.58
C ASN A 41 -18.11 0.05 5.63
N ARG A 42 -18.58 -0.75 6.60
CA ARG A 42 -19.39 -0.22 7.70
C ARG A 42 -18.56 0.71 8.59
N ALA A 43 -17.32 0.38 8.89
CA ALA A 43 -16.40 1.27 9.61
C ALA A 43 -16.21 2.61 8.87
N VAL A 44 -15.95 2.60 7.56
CA VAL A 44 -15.85 3.84 6.75
C VAL A 44 -17.14 4.68 6.86
N SER A 45 -18.31 4.04 6.83
CA SER A 45 -19.60 4.76 6.87
C SER A 45 -19.91 5.46 8.19
N ILE A 46 -19.35 4.99 9.30
CA ILE A 46 -19.63 5.52 10.64
C ILE A 46 -18.48 6.35 11.21
N THR A 47 -17.27 6.23 10.66
CA THR A 47 -16.13 7.05 11.05
C THR A 47 -16.32 8.48 10.53
N PRO A 48 -16.44 9.48 11.41
CA PRO A 48 -16.64 10.84 10.96
C PRO A 48 -15.34 11.42 10.37
N LYS A 49 -15.48 12.33 9.39
CA LYS A 49 -14.37 12.86 8.57
C LYS A 49 -13.34 13.67 9.35
N ASP A 50 -13.69 14.13 10.54
CA ASP A 50 -12.80 14.80 11.49
C ASP A 50 -11.78 13.85 12.14
N HIS A 51 -12.00 12.53 12.06
CA HIS A 51 -11.09 11.50 12.52
C HIS A 51 -10.22 10.96 11.37
N GLN A 52 -9.46 11.85 10.73
CA GLN A 52 -8.71 11.58 9.50
C GLN A 52 -7.71 10.42 9.62
N SER A 53 -7.01 10.29 10.76
CA SER A 53 -6.02 9.22 10.96
C SER A 53 -6.67 7.83 10.99
N HIS A 54 -7.75 7.66 11.76
CA HIS A 54 -8.50 6.41 11.81
C HIS A 54 -9.15 6.10 10.45
N LEU A 55 -9.78 7.10 9.82
CA LEU A 55 -10.37 6.94 8.49
C LEU A 55 -9.33 6.48 7.46
N SER A 56 -8.11 7.03 7.51
CA SER A 56 -7.02 6.61 6.63
C SER A 56 -6.69 5.13 6.83
N ASN A 57 -6.58 4.66 8.08
CA ASN A 57 -6.33 3.23 8.38
C ASN A 57 -7.43 2.32 7.82
N VAL A 58 -8.70 2.64 8.09
CA VAL A 58 -9.84 1.83 7.62
C VAL A 58 -9.89 1.78 6.10
N LEU A 59 -9.66 2.90 5.41
CA LEU A 59 -9.63 2.96 3.94
C LEU A 59 -8.51 2.08 3.36
N ASN A 60 -7.32 2.07 3.97
CA ASN A 60 -6.23 1.19 3.56
C ASN A 60 -6.54 -0.29 3.85
N ASN A 61 -7.17 -0.60 4.97
CA ASN A 61 -7.56 -1.98 5.28
C ASN A 61 -8.60 -2.48 4.27
N LEU A 62 -9.60 -1.65 3.97
CA LEU A 62 -10.59 -1.93 2.93
C LEU A 62 -9.92 -2.15 1.57
N SER A 63 -8.97 -1.29 1.17
CA SER A 63 -8.24 -1.49 -0.08
C SER A 63 -7.48 -2.83 -0.09
N CYS A 64 -6.79 -3.17 0.99
CA CYS A 64 -6.07 -4.44 1.10
C CYS A 64 -7.01 -5.65 0.99
N HIS A 65 -8.19 -5.58 1.60
CA HIS A 65 -9.17 -6.66 1.52
C HIS A 65 -9.70 -6.84 0.09
N LEU A 66 -10.01 -5.74 -0.58
CA LEU A 66 -10.43 -5.72 -1.99
C LEU A 66 -9.33 -6.26 -2.92
N SER A 67 -8.08 -5.80 -2.77
CA SER A 67 -6.95 -6.31 -3.55
C SER A 67 -6.71 -7.80 -3.32
N ASN A 68 -6.89 -8.29 -2.09
CA ASN A 68 -6.78 -9.72 -1.80
C ASN A 68 -7.89 -10.52 -2.49
N ARG A 69 -9.14 -10.04 -2.46
CA ARG A 69 -10.24 -10.69 -3.17
C ARG A 69 -10.05 -10.64 -4.68
N HIS A 70 -9.57 -9.53 -5.23
CA HIS A 70 -9.19 -9.41 -6.64
C HIS A 70 -8.14 -10.45 -7.04
N LYS A 71 -7.06 -10.61 -6.26
CA LYS A 71 -6.00 -11.60 -6.54
C LYS A 71 -6.53 -13.03 -6.58
N ARG A 72 -7.59 -13.34 -5.84
CA ARG A 72 -8.22 -14.67 -5.82
C ARG A 72 -9.26 -14.89 -6.92
N THR A 73 -10.04 -13.86 -7.24
CA THR A 73 -11.23 -13.98 -8.10
C THR A 73 -11.02 -13.42 -9.50
N GLY A 74 -10.02 -12.56 -9.69
CA GLY A 74 -9.82 -11.78 -10.91
C GLY A 74 -10.82 -10.64 -11.08
N ASN A 75 -11.68 -10.36 -10.09
CA ASN A 75 -12.71 -9.31 -10.20
C ASN A 75 -12.08 -7.91 -10.34
N MET A 76 -12.24 -7.29 -11.51
CA MET A 76 -11.64 -5.97 -11.78
C MET A 76 -12.30 -4.85 -10.98
N ASP A 77 -13.58 -4.96 -10.62
CA ASP A 77 -14.27 -3.95 -9.82
C ASP A 77 -13.66 -3.85 -8.41
N ASP A 78 -13.19 -4.98 -7.87
CA ASP A 78 -12.47 -4.99 -6.60
C ASP A 78 -11.13 -4.27 -6.69
N LEU A 79 -10.41 -4.44 -7.80
CA LEU A 79 -9.14 -3.75 -8.00
C LEU A 79 -9.34 -2.24 -8.14
N GLU A 80 -10.34 -1.81 -8.89
CA GLU A 80 -10.66 -0.38 -9.03
C GLU A 80 -11.12 0.23 -7.71
N ALA A 81 -11.96 -0.50 -6.96
CA ALA A 81 -12.36 -0.08 -5.62
C ALA A 81 -11.16 -0.02 -4.66
N ALA A 82 -10.21 -0.96 -4.74
CA ALA A 82 -8.99 -0.91 -3.94
C ALA A 82 -8.15 0.33 -4.25
N ILE A 83 -7.91 0.61 -5.53
CA ILE A 83 -7.16 1.80 -5.99
C ILE A 83 -7.83 3.08 -5.49
N SER A 84 -9.16 3.19 -5.62
CA SER A 84 -9.90 4.36 -5.15
C SER A 84 -9.78 4.54 -3.63
N ASN A 85 -9.87 3.46 -2.85
CA ASN A 85 -9.79 3.52 -1.39
C ASN A 85 -8.37 3.87 -0.91
N ILE A 86 -7.33 3.30 -1.50
CA ILE A 86 -5.95 3.64 -1.10
C ILE A 86 -5.56 5.06 -1.50
N GLN A 87 -6.09 5.58 -2.62
CA GLN A 87 -5.93 6.99 -3.00
C GLN A 87 -6.63 7.92 -2.01
N ALA A 88 -7.86 7.58 -1.60
CA ALA A 88 -8.58 8.33 -0.57
C ALA A 88 -7.81 8.31 0.76
N ALA A 89 -7.27 7.16 1.15
CA ALA A 89 -6.45 7.02 2.35
C ALA A 89 -5.21 7.93 2.31
N LEU A 90 -4.47 7.91 1.19
CA LEU A 90 -3.29 8.74 0.96
C LEU A 90 -3.61 10.25 0.96
N SER A 91 -4.80 10.64 0.48
CA SER A 91 -5.19 12.07 0.44
C SER A 91 -5.34 12.71 1.82
N ILE A 92 -5.46 11.89 2.87
CA ILE A 92 -5.58 12.32 4.27
C ILE A 92 -4.43 11.79 5.14
N THR A 93 -3.41 11.16 4.55
CA THR A 93 -2.19 10.73 5.26
C THR A 93 -1.17 11.88 5.25
N PRO A 94 -0.71 12.37 6.42
CA PRO A 94 0.40 13.31 6.50
C PRO A 94 1.70 12.76 5.88
N GLU A 95 2.56 13.64 5.35
CA GLU A 95 3.85 13.24 4.75
C GLU A 95 4.84 12.62 5.76
N ASP A 96 4.67 12.89 7.06
CA ASP A 96 5.47 12.36 8.17
C ASP A 96 4.85 11.14 8.86
N ASP A 97 3.73 10.62 8.33
CA ASP A 97 3.05 9.44 8.88
C ASP A 97 3.88 8.17 8.61
N SER A 98 4.11 7.37 9.66
CA SER A 98 4.89 6.14 9.58
C SER A 98 4.27 5.06 8.67
N SER A 99 2.97 5.15 8.38
CA SER A 99 2.25 4.24 7.49
C SER A 99 2.31 4.67 6.02
N LEU A 100 2.77 5.89 5.72
CA LEU A 100 2.85 6.42 4.35
C LEU A 100 3.61 5.50 3.39
N PRO A 101 4.79 4.95 3.74
CA PRO A 101 5.50 4.04 2.83
C PRO A 101 4.64 2.82 2.46
N SER A 102 4.00 2.18 3.43
CA SER A 102 3.13 1.01 3.21
C SER A 102 1.96 1.33 2.29
N ARG A 103 1.29 2.47 2.49
CA ARG A 103 0.18 2.90 1.64
C ARG A 103 0.61 3.16 0.19
N LEU A 104 1.76 3.83 0.01
CA LEU A 104 2.35 4.10 -1.31
C LEU A 104 2.72 2.81 -2.04
N ALA A 105 3.28 1.82 -1.33
CA ALA A 105 3.60 0.53 -1.92
C ALA A 105 2.35 -0.29 -2.27
N ASN A 106 1.29 -0.22 -1.46
CA ASN A 106 0.01 -0.85 -1.78
C ASN A 106 -0.59 -0.26 -3.07
N LEU A 107 -0.65 1.07 -3.18
CA LEU A 107 -1.10 1.73 -4.41
C LEU A 107 -0.22 1.33 -5.62
N GLY A 108 1.10 1.27 -5.44
CA GLY A 108 2.01 0.81 -6.49
C GLY A 108 1.72 -0.62 -6.94
N SER A 109 1.47 -1.53 -6.00
CA SER A 109 1.11 -2.92 -6.30
C SER A 109 -0.22 -3.04 -7.04
N ASP A 110 -1.24 -2.27 -6.65
CA ASP A 110 -2.56 -2.34 -7.27
C ASP A 110 -2.56 -1.75 -8.68
N LEU A 111 -1.86 -0.64 -8.89
CA LEU A 111 -1.64 -0.06 -10.23
C LEU A 111 -0.85 -1.01 -11.13
N TYR A 112 0.18 -1.68 -10.60
CA TYR A 112 0.91 -2.69 -11.34
C TYR A 112 0.01 -3.88 -11.73
N SER A 113 -0.82 -4.37 -10.81
CA SER A 113 -1.81 -5.42 -11.09
C SER A 113 -2.77 -4.99 -12.20
N ARG A 114 -3.24 -3.74 -12.17
CA ARG A 114 -4.11 -3.19 -13.22
C ARG A 114 -3.40 -3.12 -14.56
N TYR A 115 -2.14 -2.69 -14.56
CA TYR A 115 -1.31 -2.67 -15.75
C TYR A 115 -1.09 -4.08 -16.34
N GLU A 116 -0.83 -5.09 -15.52
CA GLU A 116 -0.66 -6.47 -16.00
C GLU A 116 -1.92 -6.99 -16.72
N ARG A 117 -3.10 -6.50 -16.32
CA ARG A 117 -4.40 -6.89 -16.90
C ARG A 117 -4.77 -6.05 -18.12
N LEU A 118 -4.55 -4.74 -18.09
CA LEU A 118 -5.08 -3.80 -19.08
C LEU A 118 -4.01 -3.19 -20.00
N GLY A 119 -2.74 -3.26 -19.62
CA GLY A 119 -1.62 -2.74 -20.41
C GLY A 119 -1.50 -1.21 -20.44
N ASN A 120 -2.20 -0.48 -19.58
CA ASN A 120 -2.16 0.98 -19.54
C ASN A 120 -0.79 1.51 -19.07
N ALA A 121 -0.03 2.14 -19.97
CA ALA A 121 1.29 2.69 -19.68
C ALA A 121 1.30 3.68 -18.50
N LYS A 122 0.20 4.43 -18.29
CA LYS A 122 0.13 5.38 -17.19
C LYS A 122 0.14 4.70 -15.82
N ASP A 123 -0.40 3.49 -15.74
CA ASP A 123 -0.47 2.73 -14.50
C ASP A 123 0.90 2.24 -14.06
N ILE A 124 1.72 1.71 -14.97
CA ILE A 124 3.08 1.26 -14.65
C ILE A 124 3.99 2.44 -14.27
N GLU A 125 3.90 3.57 -14.98
CA GLU A 125 4.64 4.79 -14.62
C GLU A 125 4.29 5.27 -13.21
N THR A 126 2.99 5.32 -12.91
CA THR A 126 2.51 5.75 -11.61
C THR A 126 2.88 4.73 -10.53
N ALA A 127 2.81 3.44 -10.81
CA ALA A 127 3.22 2.37 -9.90
C ALA A 127 4.69 2.52 -9.50
N ILE A 128 5.59 2.67 -10.48
CA ILE A 128 7.02 2.85 -10.26
C ILE A 128 7.27 4.10 -9.42
N SER A 129 6.65 5.23 -9.77
CA SER A 129 6.81 6.49 -9.02
C SER A 129 6.37 6.34 -7.56
N LYS A 130 5.22 5.70 -7.30
CA LYS A 130 4.73 5.49 -5.93
C LYS A 130 5.59 4.50 -5.15
N THR A 131 6.08 3.43 -5.77
CA THR A 131 7.01 2.49 -5.12
C THR A 131 8.37 3.14 -4.83
N GLN A 132 8.90 3.98 -5.71
CA GLN A 132 10.12 4.76 -5.45
C GLN A 132 9.93 5.75 -4.29
N HIS A 133 8.77 6.41 -4.21
CA HIS A 133 8.45 7.28 -3.09
C HIS A 133 8.37 6.46 -1.78
N ALA A 134 7.71 5.30 -1.81
CA ALA A 134 7.67 4.39 -0.66
C ALA A 134 9.08 4.02 -0.17
N ILE A 135 9.98 3.63 -1.07
CA ILE A 135 11.38 3.30 -0.75
C ILE A 135 12.11 4.49 -0.11
N SER A 136 11.90 5.70 -0.65
CA SER A 136 12.56 6.91 -0.13
C SER A 136 12.08 7.31 1.27
N ALA A 137 10.84 6.94 1.61
CA ALA A 137 10.23 7.20 2.92
C ALA A 137 10.43 6.05 3.93
N THR A 138 10.97 4.90 3.51
CA THR A 138 11.23 3.75 4.38
C THR A 138 12.62 3.88 5.05
N PRO A 139 12.73 3.77 6.39
CA PRO A 139 14.01 3.70 7.08
C PRO A 139 14.89 2.52 6.58
N GLN A 140 16.22 2.69 6.61
CA GLN A 140 17.13 1.68 6.06
C GLN A 140 17.11 0.34 6.82
N ASP A 141 16.76 0.37 8.10
CA ASP A 141 16.67 -0.78 9.00
C ASP A 141 15.27 -1.43 9.01
N ASP A 142 14.34 -0.90 8.22
CA ASP A 142 12.99 -1.44 8.09
C ASP A 142 13.00 -2.75 7.27
N THR A 143 12.37 -3.79 7.83
CA THR A 143 12.30 -5.12 7.23
C THR A 143 11.53 -5.15 5.91
N ASP A 144 10.62 -4.19 5.68
CA ASP A 144 9.83 -4.11 4.45
C ASP A 144 10.61 -3.51 3.28
N LEU A 145 11.76 -2.86 3.52
CA LEU A 145 12.55 -2.21 2.47
C LEU A 145 12.93 -3.19 1.35
N SER A 146 13.34 -4.41 1.74
CA SER A 146 13.72 -5.46 0.79
C SER A 146 12.55 -5.89 -0.09
N GLN A 147 11.34 -6.00 0.48
CA GLN A 147 10.14 -6.33 -0.28
C GLN A 147 9.78 -5.22 -1.27
N ARG A 148 9.89 -3.95 -0.86
CA ARG A 148 9.61 -2.79 -1.71
C ARG A 148 10.58 -2.71 -2.89
N LEU A 149 11.88 -2.94 -2.64
CA LEU A 149 12.90 -3.00 -3.68
C LEU A 149 12.66 -4.14 -4.67
N ASN A 150 12.27 -5.32 -4.18
CA ASN A 150 11.93 -6.46 -5.03
C ASN A 150 10.72 -6.14 -5.93
N ASN A 151 9.68 -5.50 -5.39
CA ASN A 151 8.52 -5.06 -6.17
C ASN A 151 8.92 -4.07 -7.26
N LEU A 152 9.76 -3.08 -6.95
CA LEU A 152 10.28 -2.14 -7.95
C LEU A 152 11.07 -2.86 -9.05
N GLY A 153 11.93 -3.81 -8.67
CA GLY A 153 12.70 -4.62 -9.61
C GLY A 153 11.80 -5.39 -10.59
N ASN A 154 10.71 -5.99 -10.10
CA ASN A 154 9.74 -6.69 -10.94
C ASN A 154 9.02 -5.74 -11.91
N MET A 155 8.57 -4.57 -11.43
CA MET A 155 7.92 -3.56 -12.26
C MET A 155 8.84 -3.09 -13.40
N LEU A 156 10.10 -2.76 -13.09
CA LEU A 156 11.10 -2.33 -14.06
C LEU A 156 11.45 -3.44 -15.06
N HIS A 157 11.61 -4.67 -14.59
CA HIS A 157 11.88 -5.82 -15.46
C HIS A 157 10.73 -6.06 -16.47
N TYR A 158 9.50 -5.98 -15.99
CA TYR A 158 8.33 -6.19 -16.84
C TYR A 158 8.14 -5.05 -17.85
N GLN A 159 8.35 -3.79 -17.43
CA GLN A 159 8.33 -2.64 -18.33
C GLN A 159 9.38 -2.81 -19.44
N TYR A 160 10.63 -3.13 -19.07
CA TYR A 160 11.71 -3.36 -20.02
C TYR A 160 11.37 -4.45 -21.06
N LYS A 161 10.81 -5.57 -20.61
CA LYS A 161 10.37 -6.65 -21.51
C LYS A 161 9.32 -6.22 -22.53
N ARG A 162 8.46 -5.26 -22.20
CA ARG A 162 7.34 -4.84 -23.06
C ARG A 162 7.67 -3.67 -23.98
N THR A 163 8.49 -2.72 -23.54
CA THR A 163 8.80 -1.51 -24.31
C THR A 163 10.16 -1.56 -24.99
N GLY A 164 11.08 -2.42 -24.52
CA GLY A 164 12.50 -2.36 -24.90
C GLY A 164 13.21 -1.11 -24.38
N ASP A 165 12.50 -0.22 -23.69
CA ASP A 165 13.01 1.07 -23.23
C ASP A 165 13.72 0.91 -21.88
N ARG A 166 14.98 1.35 -21.85
CA ARG A 166 15.88 1.22 -20.70
C ARG A 166 15.87 2.50 -19.87
N GLN A 167 14.71 2.94 -19.38
CA GLN A 167 14.68 4.03 -18.41
C GLN A 167 14.91 3.51 -17.00
N VAL A 168 16.17 3.17 -16.70
CA VAL A 168 16.62 2.88 -15.34
C VAL A 168 17.24 4.14 -14.76
N THR A 169 16.41 5.07 -14.31
CA THR A 169 16.86 6.10 -13.36
C THR A 169 16.44 5.64 -11.97
N ILE A 170 17.23 4.75 -11.37
CA ILE A 170 17.14 4.51 -9.92
C ILE A 170 17.83 5.72 -9.29
N ALA A 171 17.07 6.77 -9.00
CA ALA A 171 17.54 7.84 -8.14
C ALA A 171 17.66 7.24 -6.73
N TYR A 172 18.81 6.67 -6.40
CA TYR A 172 19.18 6.37 -5.02
C TYR A 172 19.29 7.72 -4.29
N PRO A 173 18.41 8.06 -3.33
CA PRO A 173 18.64 9.21 -2.48
C PRO A 173 19.78 8.82 -1.53
N LYS A 174 21.00 9.26 -1.87
CA LYS A 174 22.17 9.39 -0.98
C LYS A 174 22.51 8.16 -0.13
N LEU A 175 23.19 7.18 -0.74
CA LEU A 175 24.23 6.40 -0.05
C LEU A 175 25.47 7.29 0.18
N ARG A 176 25.35 8.34 0.99
CA ARG A 176 26.52 9.07 1.50
C ARG A 176 26.77 8.64 2.93
N HIS A 177 27.80 7.81 3.07
CA HIS A 177 28.54 7.53 4.29
C HIS A 177 28.57 8.73 5.25
N ARG A 178 28.06 8.53 6.47
CA ARG A 178 28.45 9.31 7.63
C ARG A 178 29.12 8.36 8.63
N GLY A 179 30.37 8.68 8.97
CA GLY A 179 31.25 7.92 9.86
C GLY A 179 32.23 7.07 9.04
N LEU A 180 33.54 7.35 8.95
CA LEU A 180 34.43 8.03 9.88
C LEU A 180 35.47 8.86 9.11
N ALA A 181 35.69 10.09 9.56
CA ALA A 181 36.95 10.78 9.33
C ALA A 181 37.96 10.35 10.40
N SER A 182 39.24 10.44 10.01
CA SER A 182 40.49 10.35 10.78
C SER A 182 40.91 8.98 11.33
N ALA A 183 41.92 8.39 10.67
CA ALA A 183 43.22 8.13 11.28
C ALA A 183 44.31 7.95 10.20
N ASP A 184 45.28 8.85 10.26
CA ASP A 184 46.73 8.68 10.09
C ASP A 184 47.36 8.37 8.72
N THR A 185 47.96 9.45 8.22
CA THR A 185 49.18 9.54 7.42
C THR A 185 50.33 8.69 8.01
N PHE A 186 50.96 7.85 7.18
CA PHE A 186 52.37 7.47 7.34
C PHE A 186 53.07 7.62 5.99
N LEU A 187 53.80 8.72 5.84
CA LEU A 187 55.24 8.77 5.52
C LEU A 187 55.83 9.98 6.23
#